data_AF-A0AAE0LBV1-F1
#
_entry.id   AF-A0AAE0LBV1-F1
#
_cell.length_a   1.000
_cell.length_b   1.000
_cell.length_c   1.000
_cell.angle_alpha   90.00
_cell.angle_beta   90.00
_cell.angle_gamma   90.00
#
_symmetry.space_group_name_H-M   'P 1'
#
loop_
_entity.id
_entity.type
_entity.pdbx_description
1 polymer ?
#
loop_
_entity_poly.entity_id
_entity_poly.type
_entity_poly.pdbx_seq_one_letter_code
_entity_poly.pdbx_strand_id
1 'polypeptide(L)'
;MLEAVIRENPDLKLPQEALEEVLEKTFREVDLAGDGHISFVEWKQLVQKNPSVINNMTLPALGNLTLSYPSFIFKTQNDGKETIVSPGLSSRV
;
A
#
# COMPACT_ATOMS: atom_id res chain seq x y z
N MET A 1 3.77 -4.60 17.57
CA MET A 1 4.12 -3.85 16.34
C MET A 1 2.97 -2.91 15.91
N LEU A 2 1.72 -3.38 15.84
CA LEU A 2 0.59 -2.53 15.44
C LEU A 2 0.29 -1.37 16.41
N GLU A 3 0.35 -1.61 17.72
CA GLU A 3 0.18 -0.54 18.73
C GLU A 3 1.21 0.59 18.58
N ALA A 4 2.45 0.26 18.24
CA ALA A 4 3.52 1.24 18.06
C ALA A 4 3.22 2.15 16.86
N VAL A 5 2.78 1.57 15.74
CA VAL A 5 2.37 2.34 14.55
C VAL A 5 1.26 3.33 14.90
N ILE A 6 0.24 2.90 15.65
CA ILE A 6 -0.88 3.79 15.99
C ILE A 6 -0.44 4.92 16.94
N ARG A 7 0.45 4.65 17.90
CA ARG A 7 1.04 5.67 18.78
C ARG A 7 1.92 6.68 18.03
N GLU A 8 2.58 6.25 16.96
CA GLU A 8 3.40 7.13 16.11
C GLU A 8 2.57 8.02 15.18
N ASN A 9 1.26 7.79 15.05
CA ASN A 9 0.35 8.61 14.25
C ASN A 9 -0.37 9.64 15.16
N PRO A 10 0.06 10.91 15.20
CA PRO A 10 -0.49 11.93 16.11
C PRO A 10 -1.94 12.30 15.83
N ASP A 11 -2.44 11.99 14.63
CA ASP A 11 -3.83 12.17 14.21
C ASP A 11 -4.75 11.05 14.71
N LEU A 12 -4.19 9.91 15.13
CA LEU A 12 -4.91 8.77 15.70
C LEU A 12 -4.79 8.76 17.22
N LYS A 13 -5.40 9.76 17.88
CA LYS A 13 -5.55 9.79 19.34
C LYS A 13 -6.76 8.98 19.77
N LEU A 14 -6.58 7.68 19.88
CA LEU A 14 -7.60 6.76 20.39
C LEU A 14 -7.29 6.37 21.84
N PRO A 15 -8.30 6.27 22.73
CA PRO A 15 -8.09 5.66 24.05
C PRO A 15 -7.72 4.18 23.90
N GLN A 16 -6.94 3.66 24.85
CA GLN A 16 -6.40 2.30 24.81
C GLN A 16 -7.53 1.24 24.70
N GLU A 17 -8.66 1.44 25.38
CA GLU A 17 -9.79 0.49 25.28
C GLU A 17 -10.40 0.46 23.87
N ALA A 18 -10.51 1.61 23.20
CA ALA A 18 -11.03 1.67 21.83
C ALA A 18 -10.05 1.05 20.82
N LEU A 19 -8.75 1.18 21.07
CA LEU A 19 -7.73 0.53 20.26
C LEU A 19 -7.82 -1.00 20.37
N GLU A 20 -7.96 -1.52 21.59
CA GLU A 20 -8.13 -2.95 21.86
C GLU A 20 -9.41 -3.50 21.22
N GLU A 21 -10.51 -2.75 21.30
CA GLU A 21 -11.77 -3.15 20.67
C GLU A 21 -11.66 -3.22 19.13
N VAL A 22 -11.00 -2.24 18.50
CA VAL A 22 -10.80 -2.21 17.04
C VAL A 22 -9.87 -3.35 16.62
N LEU A 23 -8.81 -3.62 17.39
CA LEU A 23 -7.91 -4.74 17.19
C LEU A 23 -8.67 -6.06 17.25
N GLU A 24 -9.41 -6.32 18.34
CA GLU A 24 -10.14 -7.56 18.53
C GLU A 24 -11.14 -7.79 17.39
N LYS A 25 -11.90 -6.76 17.00
CA LYS A 25 -12.85 -6.86 15.88
C LYS A 25 -12.14 -7.18 14.56
N THR A 26 -11.00 -6.54 14.30
CA THR A 26 -10.24 -6.77 13.06
C THR A 26 -9.71 -8.19 13.01
N PHE A 27 -9.09 -8.68 14.09
CA PHE A 27 -8.60 -10.06 14.14
C PHE A 27 -9.75 -11.06 14.03
N ARG A 28 -10.87 -10.84 14.73
CA ARG A 28 -12.05 -11.72 14.64
C ARG A 28 -12.62 -11.81 13.23
N GLU A 29 -12.54 -10.75 12.44
CA GLU A 29 -13.06 -10.73 11.07
C GLU A 29 -12.07 -11.33 10.04
N VAL A 30 -10.76 -11.22 10.29
CA VAL A 30 -9.72 -11.47 9.28
C VAL A 30 -8.89 -12.72 9.55
N ASP A 31 -8.60 -13.05 10.81
CA ASP A 31 -7.92 -14.28 11.22
C ASP A 31 -8.93 -15.43 11.22
N LEU A 32 -9.14 -16.02 10.04
CA LEU A 32 -10.09 -17.11 9.82
C LEU A 32 -9.55 -18.44 10.35
N ALA A 33 -8.22 -18.57 10.43
CA ALA A 33 -7.55 -19.71 11.02
C ALA A 33 -7.60 -19.71 12.56
N GLY A 34 -7.75 -18.54 13.18
CA GLY A 34 -7.77 -18.37 14.63
C GLY A 34 -6.42 -18.65 15.29
N ASP A 35 -5.32 -18.50 14.54
CA ASP A 35 -3.96 -18.76 15.01
C ASP A 35 -3.29 -17.51 15.62
N GLY A 36 -4.03 -16.40 15.68
CA GLY A 36 -3.58 -15.11 16.20
C GLY A 36 -2.75 -14.31 15.19
N HIS A 37 -2.63 -14.78 13.95
CA HIS A 37 -1.85 -14.16 12.90
C HIS A 37 -2.72 -13.97 11.64
N ILE A 38 -2.40 -12.94 10.86
CA ILE A 38 -3.06 -12.72 9.57
C ILE A 38 -2.10 -13.19 8.48
N SER A 39 -2.40 -14.33 7.85
CA SER A 39 -1.63 -14.87 6.74
C SER A 39 -1.81 -14.05 5.46
N PHE A 40 -0.92 -14.24 4.49
CA PHE A 40 -1.05 -13.57 3.18
C PHE A 40 -2.35 -13.93 2.46
N VAL A 41 -2.86 -15.15 2.66
CA VAL A 41 -4.11 -15.60 2.03
C VAL A 41 -5.30 -14.86 2.65
N GLU A 42 -5.36 -14.77 3.98
CA GLU A 42 -6.39 -14.02 4.70
C GLU A 42 -6.34 -12.52 4.38
N TRP A 43 -5.13 -11.96 4.35
CA TRP A 43 -4.91 -10.58 3.92
C TRP A 43 -5.43 -10.34 2.50
N LYS A 44 -5.14 -11.25 1.56
CA LYS A 44 -5.63 -11.14 0.18
C LYS A 44 -7.16 -11.20 0.11
N GLN A 45 -7.79 -12.06 0.92
CA GLN A 45 -9.25 -12.14 0.99
C GLN A 45 -9.86 -10.84 1.56
N LEU A 46 -9.26 -10.26 2.59
CA LEU A 46 -9.65 -8.97 3.14
C LEU A 46 -9.60 -7.87 2.08
N VAL A 47 -8.50 -7.79 1.33
CA VAL A 47 -8.32 -6.80 0.26
C VAL A 47 -9.32 -7.01 -0.87
N GLN A 48 -9.67 -8.25 -1.20
CA GLN A 48 -10.70 -8.54 -2.20
C GLN A 48 -12.11 -8.12 -1.74
N LYS A 49 -12.43 -8.33 -0.45
CA LYS A 49 -13.71 -7.92 0.15
C LYS A 49 -13.81 -6.40 0.30
N ASN A 50 -12.71 -5.75 0.65
CA ASN A 50 -12.64 -4.30 0.81
C ASN A 50 -11.36 -3.73 0.18
N PRO A 51 -11.40 -3.39 -1.13
CA PRO A 51 -10.23 -2.87 -1.85
C PRO A 51 -9.69 -1.55 -1.27
N SER A 52 -10.51 -0.80 -0.53
CA SER A 52 -10.10 0.48 0.05
C SER A 52 -8.97 0.36 1.08
N VAL A 53 -8.79 -0.83 1.67
CA VAL A 53 -7.71 -1.14 2.62
C VAL A 53 -6.32 -0.87 2.02
N ILE A 54 -6.16 -0.99 0.71
CA ILE A 54 -4.90 -0.75 0.00
C ILE A 54 -4.89 0.56 -0.81
N ASN A 55 -5.79 1.50 -0.55
CA ASN A 55 -5.82 2.78 -1.27
C ASN A 55 -4.46 3.51 -1.23
N ASN A 56 -3.76 3.43 -0.10
CA ASN A 56 -2.43 4.04 0.08
C ASN A 56 -1.32 3.35 -0.74
N MET A 57 -1.58 2.18 -1.32
CA MET A 57 -0.64 1.48 -2.21
C MET A 57 -0.66 2.02 -3.64
N THR A 58 -1.64 2.86 -3.99
CA THR A 58 -1.74 3.46 -5.33
C THR A 58 -1.46 4.96 -5.23
N LEU A 59 -0.52 5.46 -6.04
CA LEU A 59 -0.25 6.89 -6.18
C LEU A 59 -0.70 7.36 -7.58
N PRO A 60 -1.92 7.89 -7.74
CA PRO A 60 -2.47 8.24 -9.06
C PRO A 60 -1.62 9.27 -9.82
N ALA A 61 -0.95 10.16 -9.08
CA ALA A 61 -0.07 11.19 -9.64
C ALA A 61 1.12 10.60 -10.42
N LEU A 62 1.50 9.34 -10.17
CA LEU A 62 2.58 8.69 -10.91
C LEU A 62 2.22 8.48 -12.40
N GLY A 63 0.94 8.32 -12.74
CA GLY A 63 0.53 8.09 -14.14
C GLY A 63 0.78 9.27 -15.08
N ASN A 64 0.78 10.49 -14.55
CA ASN A 64 1.00 11.72 -15.32
C ASN A 64 2.32 12.42 -14.98
N LEU A 65 3.18 11.74 -14.21
CA LEU A 65 4.38 12.35 -13.61
C LEU A 65 5.32 12.96 -14.66
N THR A 66 5.54 12.26 -15.78
CA THR A 66 6.40 12.74 -16.86
C THR A 66 5.79 13.88 -17.69
N LEU A 67 4.47 14.06 -17.64
CA LEU A 67 3.78 15.19 -18.29
C LEU A 67 3.90 16.46 -17.45
N SER A 68 3.73 16.33 -16.14
CA SER A 68 3.80 17.47 -15.20
C SER A 68 5.23 17.83 -14.81
N TYR A 69 6.15 16.86 -14.81
CA TYR A 69 7.55 17.03 -14.45
C TYR A 69 8.46 16.35 -15.49
N PRO A 70 8.76 17.03 -16.61
CA PRO A 70 9.64 16.50 -17.66
C PRO A 70 11.06 16.17 -17.20
N SER A 71 11.49 16.69 -16.04
CA SER A 71 12.76 16.34 -15.39
C SER A 71 12.77 14.93 -14.78
N PHE A 72 11.61 14.30 -14.60
CA PHE A 72 11.46 12.93 -14.07
C PHE A 72 11.46 11.86 -15.17
N ILE A 73 12.34 12.06 -16.16
CA ILE A 73 12.60 11.09 -17.24
C ILE A 73 13.83 10.29 -16.85
N PHE A 74 13.68 8.97 -16.71
CA PHE A 74 14.82 8.09 -16.48
C PHE A 74 15.50 7.78 -17.81
N LYS A 75 16.78 8.12 -17.92
CA LYS A 75 17.64 7.64 -19.00
C LYS A 75 18.23 6.31 -18.54
N THR A 76 17.76 5.20 -19.11
CA THR A 76 18.35 3.89 -18.87
C THR A 76 19.39 3.62 -19.95
N GLN A 77 20.64 3.37 -19.57
CA GLN A 77 21.69 2.97 -20.49
C GLN A 77 21.74 1.44 -20.58
N ASN A 78 21.17 0.88 -21.65
CA ASN A 78 21.42 -0.51 -22.05
C ASN A 78 22.32 -0.51 -23.29
N ASP A 79 23.44 -1.22 -23.22
CA ASP A 79 24.35 -1.58 -24.33
C ASP A 79 24.47 -0.54 -25.46
N GLY A 80 24.89 0.68 -25.11
CA GLY A 80 25.29 1.71 -26.08
C GLY A 80 24.14 2.46 -26.76
N LYS A 81 22.88 2.31 -26.31
CA LYS A 81 21.74 3.09 -26.83
C LYS A 81 21.00 3.78 -25.68
N GLU A 82 21.08 5.11 -25.64
CA GLU A 82 20.29 5.91 -24.69
C GLU A 82 18.80 5.75 -25.01
N THR A 83 18.02 5.19 -24.07
CA THR A 83 16.56 5.12 -24.20
C THR A 83 15.93 5.97 -23.11
N ILE A 84 15.07 6.91 -23.53
CA ILE A 84 14.23 7.74 -22.67
C ILE A 84 13.06 6.87 -22.22
N VAL A 85 13.00 6.56 -20.93
CA VAL A 85 11.90 5.78 -20.34
C VAL A 85 11.06 6.69 -19.46
N SER A 86 9.82 6.94 -19.88
CA SER A 86 8.82 7.60 -19.05
C SER A 86 8.18 6.57 -18.11
N PRO A 87 8.26 6.72 -16.78
CA PRO A 87 7.49 5.88 -15.86
C PRO A 87 5.99 6.06 -16.12
N GLY A 88 5.35 5.07 -16.74
CA GLY A 88 3.93 5.09 -17.10
C GLY A 88 3.61 4.49 -18.46
N LEU A 89 4.55 4.52 -19.43
CA LEU A 89 4.42 3.70 -20.64
C LEU A 89 5.01 2.32 -20.37
N SER A 90 4.22 1.46 -19.74
CA SER A 90 4.43 0.02 -19.91
C SER A 90 4.31 -0.26 -21.40
N SER A 91 5.43 -0.62 -22.02
CA SER A 91 5.43 -1.21 -23.36
C SER A 91 4.55 -2.45 -23.31
N ARG A 92 3.31 -2.34 -23.79
CA ARG A 92 2.51 -3.51 -24.15
C ARG A 92 3.27 -4.23 -25.25
N VAL A 93 3.89 -5.34 -24.89
CA VAL A 93 4.36 -6.39 -25.81
C VAL A 93 3.70 -7.68 -25.35
#